data_AF-A0A348S268-F1
#
_entry.id   AF-A0A348S268-F1
#
_cell.length_a   1.000
_cell.length_b   1.000
_cell.length_c   1.000
_cell.angle_alpha   90.00
_cell.angle_beta   90.00
_cell.angle_gamma   90.00
#
_symmetry.space_group_name_H-M   'P 1'
#
loop_
_entity.id
_entity.type
_entity.pdbx_description
1 polymer ?
#
loop_
_entity_poly.entity_id
_entity_poly.type
_entity_poly.pdbx_seq_one_letter_code
_entity_poly.pdbx_strand_id
1 'polypeptide(L)'
;TLGPDDDGRAANPVGWSTVRRFGWWGSIFRNPNFDQAYTDRWHYLRRNVMSVQNMHAIIDRMAAELKESQVRNFRKWPLLRSTTAWRSEVKHLKIWVENRAEWIDQQYVVPPDFVTQPGVLAEDGLVKITPGPGRTFYTTDGTDPRLPGGVRSKSAKILSRARPEIRIENTTRIILRSLVGDEWSGAIDGMFVASEIPSLKISEVMYHPVSPLLPTGLDEDDYEFLELWNAGTTPVLMEGVRVSDAIEFTFGNHILQPGASLVLASNPQALKALNPDMEASLFGPYDGQLSNGGEKIVLLDGAGRIIEQIQFDDEDGWPEEPDGEGASLERIVFTESDELSWRASVAEGGSPGTVILPSVKPASIKVLNASTVRLSFDAQPGVLHELVSADDLNAPDWKVLFHWDPIDAAMTQSIDLETQGNHRYFRIESK
;
A
#
# COMPACT_ATOMS: atom_id res chain seq x y z
N THR A 1 -19.41 42.33 -1.01
CA THR A 1 -18.22 41.61 -1.54
C THR A 1 -17.60 40.81 -0.42
N LEU A 2 -16.72 39.85 -0.69
CA LEU A 2 -15.89 39.23 0.36
C LEU A 2 -15.08 40.33 1.08
N GLY A 3 -15.58 40.76 2.23
CA GLY A 3 -15.08 41.88 3.01
C GLY A 3 -15.37 41.68 4.51
N PRO A 4 -14.82 42.54 5.37
CA PRO A 4 -14.94 42.43 6.83
C PRO A 4 -16.39 42.58 7.30
N ASP A 5 -16.69 42.05 8.49
CA ASP A 5 -18.04 41.98 9.07
C ASP A 5 -18.69 43.33 9.36
N ASP A 6 -17.91 44.41 9.45
CA ASP A 6 -18.38 45.76 9.73
C ASP A 6 -18.94 46.52 8.51
N ASP A 7 -18.85 45.95 7.31
CA ASP A 7 -19.47 46.48 6.10
C ASP A 7 -20.86 45.84 5.91
N GLY A 8 -21.95 46.64 5.93
CA GLY A 8 -23.31 46.15 5.66
C GLY A 8 -23.48 45.47 4.29
N ARG A 9 -22.54 45.70 3.34
CA ARG A 9 -22.45 45.01 2.04
C ARG A 9 -21.75 43.65 2.12
N ALA A 10 -21.27 43.26 3.30
CA ALA A 10 -20.61 42.02 3.62
C ALA A 10 -21.49 41.09 4.48
N ALA A 11 -22.71 41.49 4.85
CA ALA A 11 -23.68 40.58 5.44
C ALA A 11 -24.03 39.43 4.47
N ASN A 12 -24.08 39.73 3.17
CA ASN A 12 -24.29 38.77 2.09
C ASN A 12 -23.20 38.91 1.01
N PRO A 13 -22.34 37.90 0.81
CA PRO A 13 -21.36 37.92 -0.27
C PRO A 13 -22.07 37.86 -1.63
N VAL A 14 -21.67 38.74 -2.55
CA VAL A 14 -22.23 38.85 -3.92
C VAL A 14 -21.12 38.91 -4.99
N GLY A 15 -19.86 38.72 -4.58
CA GLY A 15 -18.72 38.90 -5.46
C GLY A 15 -17.38 38.86 -4.72
N TRP A 16 -16.35 38.41 -5.43
CA TRP A 16 -14.96 38.46 -4.98
C TRP A 16 -14.51 39.91 -4.77
N SER A 17 -13.60 40.10 -3.81
CA SER A 17 -12.91 41.40 -3.63
C SER A 17 -12.21 41.82 -4.93
N THR A 18 -12.14 43.12 -5.20
CA THR A 18 -11.43 43.69 -6.37
C THR A 18 -9.97 43.25 -6.41
N VAL A 19 -9.36 42.96 -5.25
CA VAL A 19 -8.00 42.41 -5.14
C VAL A 19 -7.84 41.08 -5.89
N ARG A 20 -8.88 40.25 -6.00
CA ARG A 20 -8.82 39.02 -6.81
C ARG A 20 -8.72 39.31 -8.32
N ARG A 21 -9.16 40.48 -8.76
CA ARG A 21 -9.21 40.88 -10.18
C ARG A 21 -7.99 41.66 -10.64
N PHE A 22 -7.24 42.27 -9.73
CA PHE A 22 -6.11 43.13 -10.05
C PHE A 22 -4.77 42.57 -9.56
N GLY A 23 -3.68 43.09 -10.12
CA GLY A 23 -2.32 42.76 -9.72
C GLY A 23 -1.93 41.29 -9.95
N TRP A 24 -1.08 40.78 -9.05
CA TRP A 24 -0.54 39.43 -9.17
C TRP A 24 -1.62 38.34 -9.01
N TRP A 25 -2.61 38.55 -8.12
CA TRP A 25 -3.75 37.65 -7.94
C TRP A 25 -4.56 37.45 -9.22
N GLY A 26 -4.96 38.53 -9.88
CA GLY A 26 -5.66 38.42 -11.17
C GLY A 26 -4.80 37.73 -12.24
N SER A 27 -3.47 37.81 -12.14
CA SER A 27 -2.55 37.21 -13.10
C SER A 27 -2.38 35.70 -12.92
N ILE A 28 -2.29 35.22 -11.67
CA ILE A 28 -2.20 33.77 -11.40
C ILE A 28 -3.51 33.04 -11.72
N PHE A 29 -4.67 33.66 -11.47
CA PHE A 29 -5.99 33.07 -11.78
C PHE A 29 -6.30 33.01 -13.29
N ARG A 30 -5.50 33.65 -14.15
CA ARG A 30 -5.55 33.42 -15.61
C ARG A 30 -4.87 32.14 -16.03
N ASN A 31 -4.05 31.52 -15.17
CA ASN A 31 -3.47 30.21 -15.44
C ASN A 31 -4.50 29.13 -15.09
N PRO A 32 -5.00 28.35 -16.07
CA PRO A 32 -6.06 27.36 -15.84
C PRO A 32 -5.63 26.22 -14.91
N ASN A 33 -4.33 25.95 -14.77
CA ASN A 33 -3.84 24.96 -13.81
C ASN A 33 -3.82 25.49 -12.38
N PHE A 34 -3.52 26.78 -12.20
CA PHE A 34 -3.58 27.40 -10.88
C PHE A 34 -5.02 27.52 -10.41
N ASP A 35 -5.93 28.00 -11.27
CA ASP A 35 -7.35 28.10 -10.93
C ASP A 35 -7.96 26.73 -10.59
N GLN A 36 -7.55 25.68 -11.32
CA GLN A 36 -7.93 24.31 -10.97
C GLN A 36 -7.36 23.87 -9.62
N ALA A 37 -6.06 24.06 -9.36
CA ALA A 37 -5.46 23.68 -8.10
C ALA A 37 -6.11 24.42 -6.91
N TYR A 38 -6.52 25.67 -7.11
CA TYR A 38 -7.29 26.43 -6.13
C TYR A 38 -8.68 25.81 -5.89
N THR A 39 -9.38 25.44 -6.96
CA THR A 39 -10.70 24.76 -6.90
C THR A 39 -10.60 23.41 -6.18
N ASP A 40 -9.58 22.62 -6.49
CA ASP A 40 -9.30 21.33 -5.86
C ASP A 40 -9.04 21.52 -4.36
N ARG A 41 -8.18 22.48 -4.01
CA ARG A 41 -7.87 22.79 -2.61
C ARG A 41 -9.10 23.27 -1.85
N TRP A 42 -9.94 24.13 -2.44
CA TRP A 42 -11.15 24.61 -1.82
C TRP A 42 -12.11 23.45 -1.49
N HIS A 43 -12.44 22.61 -2.48
CA HIS A 43 -13.32 21.46 -2.26
C HIS A 43 -12.74 20.45 -1.26
N TYR A 44 -11.42 20.19 -1.31
CA TYR A 44 -10.75 19.35 -0.31
C TYR A 44 -10.93 19.90 1.11
N LEU A 45 -10.70 21.20 1.31
CA LEU A 45 -10.84 21.83 2.63
C LEU A 45 -12.30 21.79 3.10
N ARG A 46 -13.26 22.09 2.22
CA ARG A 46 -14.70 22.15 2.55
C ARG A 46 -15.29 20.81 2.98
N ARG A 47 -14.76 19.70 2.47
CA ARG A 47 -15.12 18.34 2.89
C ARG A 47 -14.44 17.91 4.19
N ASN A 48 -13.37 18.59 4.59
CA ASN A 48 -12.55 18.24 5.74
C ASN A 48 -12.57 19.37 6.79
N VAL A 49 -11.41 20.00 7.01
CA VAL A 49 -11.15 20.95 8.10
C VAL A 49 -11.94 22.25 7.99
N MET A 50 -12.48 22.60 6.82
CA MET A 50 -13.33 23.77 6.63
C MET A 50 -14.81 23.39 6.42
N SER A 51 -15.26 22.21 6.84
CA SER A 51 -16.70 21.91 6.87
C SER A 51 -17.44 22.91 7.76
N VAL A 52 -18.73 23.16 7.49
CA VAL A 52 -19.53 24.11 8.30
C VAL A 52 -19.51 23.71 9.78
N GLN A 53 -19.69 22.42 10.03
CA GLN A 53 -19.62 21.84 11.36
C GLN A 53 -18.27 22.09 12.04
N ASN A 54 -17.14 21.88 11.34
CA ASN A 54 -15.83 22.07 11.95
C ASN A 54 -15.50 23.56 12.18
N MET A 55 -15.87 24.44 11.24
CA MET A 55 -15.72 25.89 11.43
C MET A 55 -16.52 26.38 12.65
N HIS A 56 -17.77 25.91 12.81
CA HIS A 56 -18.59 26.21 13.98
C HIS A 56 -17.98 25.66 15.26
N ALA A 57 -17.45 24.43 15.23
CA ALA A 57 -16.80 23.81 16.39
C ALA A 57 -15.54 24.56 16.85
N ILE A 58 -14.75 25.09 15.91
CA ILE A 58 -13.60 25.95 16.23
C ILE A 58 -14.07 27.22 16.94
N ILE A 59 -15.11 27.88 16.40
CA ILE A 59 -15.69 29.08 17.01
C ILE A 59 -16.22 28.77 18.42
N ASP A 60 -16.89 27.65 18.61
CA ASP A 60 -17.39 27.22 19.92
C ASP A 60 -16.26 26.99 20.92
N ARG A 61 -15.16 26.38 20.50
CA ARG A 61 -13.98 26.18 21.34
C ARG A 61 -13.38 27.50 21.80
N MET A 62 -13.18 28.45 20.88
CA MET A 62 -12.70 29.79 21.19
C MET A 62 -13.67 30.55 22.10
N ALA A 63 -14.98 30.43 21.87
CA ALA A 63 -15.99 31.05 22.72
C ALA A 63 -16.02 30.44 24.13
N ALA A 64 -15.77 29.13 24.26
CA ALA A 64 -15.72 28.44 25.55
C ALA A 64 -14.56 28.94 26.41
N GLU A 65 -13.39 29.19 25.83
CA GLU A 65 -12.23 29.80 26.53
C GLU A 65 -12.57 31.18 27.11
N LEU A 66 -13.44 31.93 26.45
CA LEU A 66 -13.86 33.26 26.87
C LEU A 66 -15.10 33.28 27.79
N LYS A 67 -15.66 32.11 28.12
CA LYS A 67 -16.95 32.01 28.83
C LYS A 67 -16.96 32.72 30.18
N GLU A 68 -15.86 32.64 30.93
CA GLU A 68 -15.70 33.31 32.23
C GLU A 68 -15.31 34.78 32.06
N SER A 69 -14.30 35.06 31.22
CA SER A 69 -13.71 36.39 31.08
C SER A 69 -14.70 37.41 30.52
N GLN A 70 -15.59 37.00 29.61
CA GLN A 70 -16.66 37.88 29.10
C GLN A 70 -17.60 38.35 30.21
N VAL A 71 -17.94 37.50 31.20
CA VAL A 71 -18.80 37.89 32.33
C VAL A 71 -18.11 38.96 33.17
N ARG A 72 -16.82 38.77 33.48
CA ARG A 72 -16.03 39.77 34.20
C ARG A 72 -15.91 41.07 33.42
N ASN A 73 -15.70 40.98 32.11
CA ASN A 73 -15.61 42.16 31.25
C ASN A 73 -16.88 43.02 31.32
N PHE A 74 -18.06 42.43 31.13
CA PHE A 74 -19.32 43.18 31.15
C PHE A 74 -19.75 43.64 32.55
N ARG A 75 -19.27 42.98 33.62
CA ARG A 75 -19.39 43.50 34.99
C ARG A 75 -18.55 44.76 35.20
N LYS A 76 -17.31 44.77 34.69
CA LYS A 76 -16.40 45.93 34.82
C LYS A 76 -16.79 47.09 33.91
N TRP A 77 -17.32 46.80 32.72
CA TRP A 77 -17.66 47.78 31.69
C TRP A 77 -19.13 47.65 31.23
N PRO A 78 -20.12 48.08 32.05
CA PRO A 78 -21.54 47.83 31.79
C PRO A 78 -22.11 48.50 30.54
N LEU A 79 -21.43 49.52 30.01
CA LEU A 79 -21.84 50.29 28.83
C LEU A 79 -21.49 49.60 27.49
N LEU A 80 -20.65 48.56 27.52
CA LEU A 80 -20.15 47.87 26.31
C LEU A 80 -20.77 46.48 26.21
N ARG A 81 -22.04 46.38 25.80
CA ARG A 81 -22.80 45.14 25.49
C ARG A 81 -22.92 44.14 26.67
N SER A 82 -23.89 43.22 26.59
CA SER A 82 -24.26 42.27 27.67
C SER A 82 -23.83 40.83 27.34
N THR A 83 -23.93 39.90 28.29
CA THR A 83 -23.67 38.46 28.05
C THR A 83 -24.58 37.85 26.98
N THR A 84 -25.81 38.36 26.87
CA THR A 84 -26.75 38.00 25.79
C THR A 84 -26.27 38.54 24.44
N ALA A 85 -25.74 39.77 24.41
CA ALA A 85 -25.14 40.32 23.20
C ALA A 85 -23.90 39.50 22.76
N TRP A 86 -23.03 39.07 23.67
CA TRP A 86 -21.89 38.21 23.33
C TRP A 86 -22.30 36.89 22.69
N ARG A 87 -23.31 36.19 23.23
CA ARG A 87 -23.83 34.97 22.59
C ARG A 87 -24.40 35.23 21.19
N SER A 88 -25.04 36.38 21.00
CA SER A 88 -25.52 36.80 19.67
C SER A 88 -24.36 37.07 18.70
N GLU A 89 -23.26 37.68 19.14
CA GLU A 89 -22.06 37.88 18.30
C GLU A 89 -21.42 36.55 17.88
N VAL A 90 -21.33 35.57 18.80
CA VAL A 90 -20.80 34.24 18.48
C VAL A 90 -21.68 33.56 17.41
N LYS A 91 -23.01 33.65 17.56
CA LYS A 91 -23.95 33.14 16.56
C LYS A 91 -23.80 33.89 15.22
N HIS A 92 -23.65 35.20 15.27
CA HIS A 92 -23.45 36.04 14.08
C HIS A 92 -22.19 35.62 13.32
N LEU A 93 -21.04 35.44 14.00
CA LEU A 93 -19.80 34.98 13.38
C LEU A 93 -19.96 33.62 12.69
N LYS A 94 -20.68 32.68 13.31
CA LYS A 94 -20.96 31.37 12.68
C LYS A 94 -21.74 31.49 11.38
N ILE A 95 -22.82 32.27 11.39
CA ILE A 95 -23.63 32.54 10.20
C ILE A 95 -22.79 33.26 9.13
N TRP A 96 -21.95 34.21 9.57
CA TRP A 96 -21.10 35.00 8.71
C TRP A 96 -20.06 34.15 7.95
N VAL A 97 -19.41 33.19 8.62
CA VAL A 97 -18.44 32.28 7.97
C VAL A 97 -19.13 31.26 7.08
N GLU A 98 -20.30 30.76 7.49
CA GLU A 98 -21.09 29.77 6.76
C GLU A 98 -21.59 30.34 5.43
N ASN A 99 -22.29 31.48 5.46
CA ASN A 99 -22.80 32.14 4.25
C ASN A 99 -21.70 32.45 3.22
N ARG A 100 -20.48 32.73 3.69
CA ARG A 100 -19.31 32.95 2.81
C ARG A 100 -18.81 31.68 2.19
N ALA A 101 -18.65 30.63 2.99
CA ALA A 101 -18.22 29.34 2.48
C ALA A 101 -19.23 28.85 1.42
N GLU A 102 -20.52 28.91 1.71
CA GLU A 102 -21.59 28.53 0.78
C GLU A 102 -21.60 29.38 -0.50
N TRP A 103 -21.36 30.69 -0.39
CA TRP A 103 -21.25 31.54 -1.58
C TRP A 103 -20.03 31.20 -2.43
N ILE A 104 -18.88 30.89 -1.80
CA ILE A 104 -17.69 30.44 -2.52
C ILE A 104 -17.95 29.09 -3.18
N ASP A 105 -18.64 28.16 -2.50
CA ASP A 105 -19.03 26.86 -3.07
C ASP A 105 -19.82 27.04 -4.38
N GLN A 106 -20.71 28.05 -4.45
CA GLN A 106 -21.48 28.39 -5.66
C GLN A 106 -20.64 28.94 -6.81
N GLN A 107 -19.37 29.32 -6.59
CA GLN A 107 -18.48 29.82 -7.65
C GLN A 107 -17.80 28.69 -8.42
N TYR A 108 -17.94 27.44 -7.98
CA TYR A 108 -17.27 26.29 -8.55
C TYR A 108 -18.26 25.20 -8.96
N VAL A 109 -17.86 24.40 -9.94
CA VAL A 109 -18.63 23.22 -10.32
C VAL A 109 -18.63 22.24 -9.15
N VAL A 110 -19.83 21.88 -8.69
CA VAL A 110 -20.01 20.91 -7.60
C VAL A 110 -19.42 19.57 -8.02
N PRO A 111 -18.56 18.93 -7.20
CA PRO A 111 -18.02 17.62 -7.51
C PRO A 111 -19.07 16.50 -7.37
N PRO A 112 -18.85 15.34 -8.01
CA PRO A 112 -19.61 14.14 -7.70
C PRO A 112 -19.30 13.66 -6.27
N ASP A 113 -20.06 12.70 -5.75
CA ASP A 113 -19.79 12.14 -4.42
C ASP A 113 -19.92 10.62 -4.38
N PHE A 114 -19.19 9.98 -3.47
CA PHE A 114 -19.31 8.55 -3.21
C PHE A 114 -20.47 8.28 -2.26
N VAL A 115 -21.43 7.48 -2.71
CA VAL A 115 -22.48 6.92 -1.84
C VAL A 115 -21.90 5.73 -1.07
N THR A 116 -21.23 4.82 -1.79
CA THR A 116 -20.42 3.76 -1.17
C THR A 116 -19.16 4.39 -0.59
N GLN A 117 -18.98 4.38 0.73
CA GLN A 117 -17.81 4.99 1.35
C GLN A 117 -16.52 4.25 0.97
N PRO A 118 -15.39 4.96 0.80
CA PRO A 118 -14.07 4.34 0.65
C PRO A 118 -13.77 3.37 1.81
N GLY A 119 -13.04 2.29 1.52
CA GLY A 119 -12.77 1.19 2.44
C GLY A 119 -13.12 -0.18 1.86
N VAL A 120 -13.33 -1.17 2.72
CA VAL A 120 -13.67 -2.55 2.33
C VAL A 120 -15.05 -2.56 1.67
N LEU A 121 -15.12 -3.10 0.46
CA LEU A 121 -16.36 -3.24 -0.28
C LEU A 121 -17.16 -4.46 0.14
N ALA A 122 -18.47 -4.37 -0.11
CA ALA A 122 -19.35 -5.54 -0.10
C ALA A 122 -18.99 -6.47 -1.28
N GLU A 123 -19.38 -7.74 -1.16
CA GLU A 123 -19.07 -8.79 -2.14
C GLU A 123 -19.60 -8.49 -3.56
N ASP A 124 -20.54 -7.55 -3.72
CA ASP A 124 -21.03 -7.13 -5.03
C ASP A 124 -19.97 -6.34 -5.84
N GLY A 125 -18.96 -5.78 -5.17
CA GLY A 125 -17.90 -4.98 -5.76
C GLY A 125 -18.40 -3.66 -6.36
N LEU A 126 -19.55 -3.14 -5.89
CA LEU A 126 -20.20 -1.96 -6.49
C LEU A 126 -19.94 -0.69 -5.68
N VAL A 127 -19.27 0.27 -6.34
CA VAL A 127 -19.11 1.64 -5.86
C VAL A 127 -20.23 2.51 -6.42
N LYS A 128 -21.18 2.91 -5.57
CA LYS A 128 -22.30 3.78 -5.93
C LYS A 128 -21.89 5.25 -5.80
N ILE A 129 -22.30 6.05 -6.77
CA ILE A 129 -21.88 7.45 -6.90
C ILE A 129 -23.11 8.34 -7.05
N THR A 130 -23.09 9.51 -6.42
CA THR A 130 -23.98 10.63 -6.75
C THR A 130 -23.30 11.45 -7.84
N PRO A 131 -23.80 11.42 -9.09
CA PRO A 131 -23.20 12.20 -10.17
C PRO A 131 -23.36 13.69 -9.90
N GLY A 132 -22.30 14.47 -10.14
CA GLY A 132 -22.39 15.92 -10.12
C GLY A 132 -23.10 16.48 -11.36
N PRO A 133 -23.18 17.81 -11.51
CA PRO A 133 -23.70 18.47 -12.69
C PRO A 133 -22.88 18.12 -13.95
N GLY A 134 -23.50 18.27 -15.13
CA GLY A 134 -22.82 18.02 -16.40
C GLY A 134 -22.42 16.55 -16.63
N ARG A 135 -21.17 16.29 -17.00
CA ARG A 135 -20.65 14.92 -17.17
C ARG A 135 -19.74 14.56 -16.01
N THR A 136 -19.93 13.37 -15.43
CA THR A 136 -19.03 12.84 -14.41
C THR A 136 -18.02 11.91 -15.07
N PHE A 137 -16.75 12.20 -14.87
CA PHE A 137 -15.61 11.41 -15.34
C PHE A 137 -14.95 10.74 -14.16
N TYR A 138 -14.40 9.55 -14.41
CA TYR A 138 -13.66 8.80 -13.42
C TYR A 138 -12.48 8.05 -14.01
N THR A 139 -11.52 7.73 -13.17
CA THR A 139 -10.39 6.84 -13.44
C THR A 139 -10.34 5.76 -12.36
N THR A 140 -9.75 4.62 -12.70
CA THR A 140 -9.58 3.45 -11.81
C THR A 140 -8.11 3.04 -11.69
N ASP A 141 -7.19 3.86 -12.20
CA ASP A 141 -5.75 3.65 -12.19
C ASP A 141 -5.04 4.66 -11.27
N GLY A 142 -5.82 5.37 -10.44
CA GLY A 142 -5.32 6.44 -9.57
C GLY A 142 -4.88 7.73 -10.28
N THR A 143 -4.99 7.82 -11.62
CA THR A 143 -4.64 9.04 -12.35
C THR A 143 -5.77 10.07 -12.32
N ASP A 144 -5.48 11.36 -12.42
CA ASP A 144 -6.55 12.37 -12.46
C ASP A 144 -7.32 12.31 -13.82
N PRO A 145 -8.67 12.32 -13.82
CA PRO A 145 -9.46 12.44 -15.05
C PRO A 145 -9.15 13.68 -15.91
N ARG A 146 -8.55 14.71 -15.31
CA ARG A 146 -8.18 15.98 -15.93
C ARG A 146 -6.64 16.14 -15.98
N LEU A 147 -6.10 16.32 -17.18
CA LEU A 147 -4.69 16.65 -17.42
C LEU A 147 -4.41 18.16 -17.24
N PRO A 148 -3.14 18.57 -17.08
CA PRO A 148 -2.76 19.97 -17.16
C PRO A 148 -3.31 20.63 -18.43
N GLY A 149 -3.86 21.84 -18.29
CA GLY A 149 -4.54 22.57 -19.37
C GLY A 149 -6.03 22.25 -19.52
N GLY A 150 -6.60 21.35 -18.70
CA GLY A 150 -8.03 21.04 -18.71
C GLY A 150 -8.46 19.95 -19.70
N VAL A 151 -7.51 19.36 -20.41
CA VAL A 151 -7.76 18.26 -21.35
C VAL A 151 -8.16 17.01 -20.57
N ARG A 152 -9.15 16.27 -21.07
CA ARG A 152 -9.54 14.98 -20.49
C ARG A 152 -8.42 13.94 -20.65
N SER A 153 -8.09 13.23 -19.57
CA SER A 153 -7.18 12.08 -19.62
C SER A 153 -7.72 10.97 -20.54
N LYS A 154 -6.81 10.17 -21.11
CA LYS A 154 -7.18 8.98 -21.90
C LYS A 154 -7.73 7.86 -21.03
N SER A 155 -7.28 7.76 -19.77
CA SER A 155 -7.78 6.80 -18.78
C SER A 155 -9.17 7.17 -18.25
N ALA A 156 -9.62 8.41 -18.46
CA ALA A 156 -10.89 8.90 -17.94
C ALA A 156 -12.09 8.27 -18.67
N LYS A 157 -12.90 7.53 -17.92
CA LYS A 157 -14.18 6.96 -18.33
C LYS A 157 -15.33 7.89 -17.94
N ILE A 158 -16.48 7.75 -18.61
CA ILE A 158 -17.69 8.52 -18.29
C ILE A 158 -18.60 7.66 -17.43
N LEU A 159 -19.09 8.20 -16.32
CA LEU A 159 -20.06 7.55 -15.46
C LEU A 159 -21.46 7.56 -16.10
N SER A 160 -22.15 6.42 -16.10
CA SER A 160 -23.54 6.34 -16.56
C SER A 160 -24.48 7.06 -15.59
N ARG A 161 -25.35 7.94 -16.11
CA ARG A 161 -26.38 8.60 -15.29
C ARG A 161 -27.56 7.69 -14.96
N ALA A 162 -27.86 6.71 -15.80
CA ALA A 162 -28.96 5.76 -15.57
C ALA A 162 -28.60 4.70 -14.51
N ARG A 163 -27.31 4.39 -14.39
CA ARG A 163 -26.73 3.48 -13.39
C ARG A 163 -25.40 4.06 -12.90
N PRO A 164 -25.43 4.97 -11.92
CA PRO A 164 -24.23 5.67 -11.46
C PRO A 164 -23.45 4.79 -10.48
N GLU A 165 -22.94 3.68 -10.99
CA GLU A 165 -22.17 2.68 -10.25
C GLU A 165 -20.92 2.27 -11.04
N ILE A 166 -19.84 1.98 -10.33
CA ILE A 166 -18.59 1.43 -10.87
C ILE A 166 -18.39 0.07 -10.22
N ARG A 167 -18.21 -0.97 -11.03
CA ARG A 167 -17.80 -2.28 -10.54
C ARG A 167 -16.28 -2.37 -10.50
N ILE A 168 -15.75 -2.80 -9.36
CA ILE A 168 -14.33 -3.13 -9.20
C ILE A 168 -14.19 -4.59 -8.80
N GLU A 169 -13.11 -5.21 -9.27
CA GLU A 169 -12.80 -6.62 -9.00
C GLU A 169 -11.56 -6.76 -8.13
N ASN A 170 -10.68 -5.76 -8.16
CA ASN A 170 -9.48 -5.68 -7.34
C ASN A 170 -9.48 -4.36 -6.56
N THR A 171 -8.70 -4.28 -5.49
CA THR A 171 -8.49 -3.03 -4.75
C THR A 171 -8.09 -1.91 -5.70
N THR A 172 -8.84 -0.80 -5.66
CA THR A 172 -8.78 0.24 -6.69
C THR A 172 -8.90 1.62 -6.06
N ARG A 173 -8.01 2.53 -6.44
CA ARG A 173 -8.19 3.97 -6.19
C ARG A 173 -9.00 4.60 -7.33
N ILE A 174 -10.15 5.17 -6.99
CA ILE A 174 -11.03 5.85 -7.94
C ILE A 174 -10.89 7.36 -7.73
N ILE A 175 -10.68 8.10 -8.82
CA ILE A 175 -10.73 9.58 -8.82
C ILE A 175 -11.88 10.02 -9.72
N LEU A 176 -12.73 10.92 -9.20
CA LEU A 176 -13.92 11.45 -9.84
C LEU A 176 -13.81 12.96 -10.05
N ARG A 177 -14.35 13.46 -11.17
CA ARG A 177 -14.61 14.89 -11.41
C ARG A 177 -15.90 15.09 -12.20
N SER A 178 -16.54 16.22 -12.01
CA SER A 178 -17.61 16.73 -12.88
C SER A 178 -17.07 17.77 -13.86
N LEU A 179 -17.65 17.82 -15.05
CA LEU A 179 -17.32 18.79 -16.10
C LEU A 179 -18.61 19.43 -16.61
N VAL A 180 -18.67 20.76 -16.55
CA VAL A 180 -19.76 21.59 -17.07
C VAL A 180 -19.17 22.62 -18.03
N GLY A 181 -19.51 22.52 -19.31
CA GLY A 181 -18.77 23.28 -20.33
C GLY A 181 -17.30 22.89 -20.33
N ASP A 182 -16.42 23.86 -20.07
CA ASP A 182 -14.97 23.67 -19.95
C ASP A 182 -14.48 23.75 -18.48
N GLU A 183 -15.40 23.87 -17.52
CA GLU A 183 -15.09 24.00 -16.09
C GLU A 183 -15.17 22.65 -15.39
N TRP A 184 -14.05 22.26 -14.76
CA TRP A 184 -13.95 21.03 -13.97
C TRP A 184 -14.21 21.32 -12.49
N SER A 185 -14.95 20.42 -11.83
CA SER A 185 -15.05 20.42 -10.37
C SER A 185 -13.71 20.12 -9.71
N GLY A 186 -13.67 20.23 -8.37
CA GLY A 186 -12.63 19.60 -7.58
C GLY A 186 -12.58 18.08 -7.81
N ALA A 187 -11.41 17.47 -7.61
CA ALA A 187 -11.28 16.02 -7.57
C ALA A 187 -11.88 15.45 -6.28
N ILE A 188 -12.52 14.29 -6.40
CA ILE A 188 -12.93 13.45 -5.29
C ILE A 188 -12.29 12.09 -5.51
N ASP A 189 -11.47 11.66 -4.56
CA ASP A 189 -10.80 10.37 -4.63
C ASP A 189 -11.18 9.46 -3.45
N GLY A 190 -11.06 8.16 -3.67
CA GLY A 190 -11.37 7.15 -2.67
C GLY A 190 -10.64 5.85 -2.97
N MET A 191 -10.09 5.23 -1.93
CA MET A 191 -9.55 3.87 -2.00
C MET A 191 -10.65 2.86 -1.68
N PHE A 192 -10.87 1.91 -2.58
CA PHE A 192 -11.86 0.86 -2.41
C PHE A 192 -11.14 -0.48 -2.37
N VAL A 193 -11.19 -1.14 -1.23
CA VAL A 193 -10.51 -2.42 -0.97
C VAL A 193 -11.46 -3.54 -1.36
N ALA A 194 -11.02 -4.41 -2.27
CA ALA A 194 -11.82 -5.54 -2.73
C ALA A 194 -12.11 -6.51 -1.56
N SER A 195 -13.27 -7.17 -1.59
CA SER A 195 -13.61 -8.15 -0.54
C SER A 195 -12.64 -9.34 -0.55
N GLU A 196 -12.20 -9.77 -1.73
CA GLU A 196 -11.16 -10.78 -1.90
C GLU A 196 -9.79 -10.22 -1.49
N ILE A 197 -9.05 -11.00 -0.71
CA ILE A 197 -7.69 -10.65 -0.28
C ILE A 197 -6.73 -11.03 -1.41
N PRO A 198 -5.83 -10.12 -1.86
CA PRO A 198 -4.90 -10.43 -2.94
C PRO A 198 -3.95 -11.56 -2.56
N SER A 199 -3.56 -12.38 -3.53
CA SER A 199 -2.58 -13.46 -3.35
C SER A 199 -1.15 -12.90 -3.43
N LEU A 200 -0.80 -12.04 -2.48
CA LEU A 200 0.55 -11.50 -2.31
C LEU A 200 1.29 -12.35 -1.28
N LYS A 201 2.50 -12.79 -1.62
CA LYS A 201 3.27 -13.76 -0.85
C LYS A 201 4.66 -13.23 -0.51
N ILE A 202 5.18 -13.57 0.66
CA ILE A 202 6.59 -13.42 1.00
C ILE A 202 7.33 -14.58 0.35
N SER A 203 8.31 -14.26 -0.50
CA SER A 203 9.12 -15.24 -1.26
C SER A 203 10.54 -15.36 -0.75
N GLU A 204 11.11 -14.30 -0.17
CA GLU A 204 12.50 -14.32 0.30
C GLU A 204 12.68 -13.37 1.48
N VAL A 205 13.49 -13.79 2.46
CA VAL A 205 13.88 -12.99 3.62
C VAL A 205 15.39 -13.06 3.77
N MET A 206 16.05 -11.92 3.66
CA MET A 206 17.47 -11.77 4.00
C MET A 206 17.55 -11.04 5.34
N TYR A 207 17.68 -11.79 6.43
CA TYR A 207 17.61 -11.27 7.80
C TYR A 207 18.99 -11.10 8.46
N HIS A 208 20.02 -11.81 8.00
CA HIS A 208 21.39 -11.68 8.53
C HIS A 208 22.40 -11.81 7.38
N PRO A 209 22.57 -10.74 6.57
CA PRO A 209 23.54 -10.72 5.48
C PRO A 209 24.97 -10.93 5.98
N VAL A 210 25.88 -11.28 5.07
CA VAL A 210 27.30 -11.29 5.40
C VAL A 210 27.85 -9.85 5.48
N SER A 211 28.62 -9.58 6.53
CA SER A 211 29.38 -8.34 6.69
C SER A 211 30.27 -8.01 5.47
N PRO A 212 30.26 -6.77 4.96
CA PRO A 212 31.16 -6.34 3.90
C PRO A 212 32.63 -6.50 4.27
N LEU A 213 33.40 -7.19 3.42
CA LEU A 213 34.84 -7.43 3.64
C LEU A 213 35.71 -6.17 3.51
N LEU A 214 35.19 -5.10 2.91
CA LEU A 214 35.88 -3.83 2.72
C LEU A 214 35.15 -2.71 3.46
N PRO A 215 35.87 -1.70 4.00
CA PRO A 215 35.23 -0.57 4.67
C PRO A 215 34.51 0.32 3.65
N THR A 216 33.24 0.03 3.43
CA THR A 216 32.30 0.76 2.57
C THR A 216 31.59 1.89 3.32
N GLY A 217 31.65 1.88 4.65
CA GLY A 217 30.80 2.72 5.51
C GLY A 217 29.38 2.18 5.65
N LEU A 218 29.16 0.94 5.18
CA LEU A 218 27.93 0.16 5.35
C LEU A 218 28.24 -1.03 6.27
N ASP A 219 27.23 -1.50 6.99
CA ASP A 219 27.28 -2.73 7.78
C ASP A 219 26.47 -3.86 7.11
N GLU A 220 26.34 -5.02 7.76
CA GLU A 220 25.55 -6.14 7.21
C GLU A 220 24.06 -5.81 7.11
N ASP A 221 23.51 -5.11 8.11
CA ASP A 221 22.10 -4.74 8.20
C ASP A 221 21.64 -3.87 7.02
N ASP A 222 22.55 -3.07 6.43
CA ASP A 222 22.32 -2.31 5.19
C ASP A 222 21.92 -3.20 3.98
N TYR A 223 22.14 -4.51 4.05
CA TYR A 223 21.81 -5.45 2.97
C TYR A 223 20.59 -6.32 3.27
N GLU A 224 19.92 -6.12 4.41
CA GLU A 224 18.68 -6.81 4.74
C GLU A 224 17.54 -6.45 3.77
N PHE A 225 16.72 -7.45 3.42
CA PHE A 225 15.55 -7.21 2.59
C PHE A 225 14.44 -8.26 2.78
N LEU A 226 13.24 -7.87 2.35
CA LEU A 226 12.06 -8.71 2.22
C LEU A 226 11.58 -8.70 0.77
N GLU A 227 11.40 -9.87 0.15
CA GLU A 227 10.80 -9.98 -1.18
C GLU A 227 9.32 -10.37 -1.09
N LEU A 228 8.48 -9.64 -1.84
CA LEU A 228 7.07 -9.93 -2.03
C LEU A 228 6.79 -10.32 -3.48
N TRP A 229 5.98 -11.36 -3.66
CA TRP A 229 5.59 -11.93 -4.95
C TRP A 229 4.07 -11.92 -5.13
N ASN A 230 3.60 -11.42 -6.27
CA ASN A 230 2.20 -11.59 -6.65
C ASN A 230 1.97 -13.00 -7.22
N ALA A 231 1.60 -13.93 -6.34
CA ALA A 231 1.25 -15.32 -6.68
C ALA A 231 -0.13 -15.45 -7.35
N GLY A 232 -0.88 -14.35 -7.45
CA GLY A 232 -2.20 -14.30 -8.05
C GLY A 232 -2.19 -14.19 -9.58
N THR A 233 -3.38 -14.19 -10.16
CA THR A 233 -3.62 -14.00 -11.60
C THR A 233 -4.08 -12.58 -11.95
N THR A 234 -4.28 -11.72 -10.96
CA THR A 234 -4.72 -10.33 -11.14
C THR A 234 -3.67 -9.33 -10.62
N PRO A 235 -3.58 -8.12 -11.22
CA PRO A 235 -2.69 -7.08 -10.71
C PRO A 235 -3.08 -6.63 -9.30
N VAL A 236 -2.09 -6.41 -8.45
CA VAL A 236 -2.28 -5.92 -7.08
C VAL A 236 -1.87 -4.46 -6.99
N LEU A 237 -2.80 -3.59 -6.56
CA LEU A 237 -2.47 -2.23 -6.18
C LEU A 237 -1.84 -2.25 -4.78
N MET A 238 -0.56 -1.89 -4.70
CA MET A 238 0.20 -1.89 -3.46
C MET A 238 -0.11 -0.69 -2.57
N GLU A 239 -0.81 0.35 -3.06
CA GLU A 239 -1.09 1.55 -2.29
C GLU A 239 -1.84 1.22 -0.99
N GLY A 240 -1.21 1.52 0.15
CA GLY A 240 -1.74 1.23 1.48
C GLY A 240 -1.47 -0.19 1.99
N VAL A 241 -0.92 -1.10 1.17
CA VAL A 241 -0.36 -2.36 1.68
C VAL A 241 0.75 -2.03 2.67
N ARG A 242 0.81 -2.76 3.78
CA ARG A 242 1.75 -2.50 4.87
C ARG A 242 2.46 -3.77 5.30
N VAL A 243 3.77 -3.65 5.55
CA VAL A 243 4.54 -4.61 6.35
C VAL A 243 4.59 -4.06 7.78
N SER A 244 4.40 -4.94 8.76
CA SER A 244 4.35 -4.59 10.18
C SER A 244 4.92 -5.72 11.05
N ASP A 245 5.03 -5.43 12.35
CA ASP A 245 5.65 -6.27 13.39
C ASP A 245 7.18 -6.16 13.30
N ALA A 246 7.83 -7.01 12.51
CA ALA A 246 9.29 -7.01 12.30
C ALA A 246 9.86 -5.67 11.82
N ILE A 247 9.32 -5.23 10.69
CA ILE A 247 9.70 -3.99 10.01
C ILE A 247 8.44 -3.23 9.65
N GLU A 248 8.57 -1.93 9.46
CA GLU A 248 7.47 -1.03 9.21
C GLU A 248 7.63 -0.33 7.87
N PHE A 249 6.68 -0.58 6.97
CA PHE A 249 6.64 0.10 5.66
C PHE A 249 5.22 0.15 5.12
N THR A 250 4.80 1.30 4.57
CA THR A 250 3.53 1.43 3.85
C THR A 250 3.81 1.78 2.39
N PHE A 251 3.38 0.92 1.49
CA PHE A 251 3.59 1.09 0.06
C PHE A 251 2.73 2.24 -0.50
N GLY A 252 3.32 3.01 -1.41
CA GLY A 252 2.63 4.04 -2.19
C GLY A 252 1.95 3.48 -3.43
N ASN A 253 1.55 4.36 -4.36
CA ASN A 253 0.94 3.97 -5.62
C ASN A 253 1.90 3.16 -6.51
N HIS A 254 1.69 1.85 -6.55
CA HIS A 254 2.39 0.92 -7.42
C HIS A 254 1.47 -0.26 -7.76
N ILE A 255 1.55 -0.75 -9.00
CA ILE A 255 0.77 -1.92 -9.44
C ILE A 255 1.75 -3.08 -9.68
N LEU A 256 1.67 -4.10 -8.83
CA LEU A 256 2.44 -5.33 -8.99
C LEU A 256 1.68 -6.28 -9.91
N GLN A 257 2.26 -6.57 -11.08
CA GLN A 257 1.64 -7.45 -12.08
C GLN A 257 1.59 -8.91 -11.61
N PRO A 258 0.66 -9.73 -12.13
CA PRO A 258 0.64 -11.17 -11.86
C PRO A 258 2.00 -11.80 -12.14
N GLY A 259 2.50 -12.61 -11.20
CA GLY A 259 3.79 -13.31 -11.30
C GLY A 259 5.02 -12.43 -11.06
N ALA A 260 4.89 -11.10 -10.95
CA ALA A 260 6.00 -10.21 -10.67
C ALA A 260 6.32 -10.17 -9.16
N SER A 261 7.58 -9.87 -8.82
CA SER A 261 8.01 -9.58 -7.46
C SER A 261 8.49 -8.14 -7.28
N LEU A 262 8.58 -7.74 -6.02
CA LEU A 262 9.21 -6.51 -5.57
C LEU A 262 10.05 -6.80 -4.33
N VAL A 263 11.07 -5.99 -4.12
CA VAL A 263 12.00 -6.11 -3.00
C VAL A 263 11.89 -4.86 -2.13
N LEU A 264 11.76 -5.05 -0.82
CA LEU A 264 11.74 -4.00 0.19
C LEU A 264 13.03 -4.11 1.02
N ALA A 265 13.93 -3.15 0.86
CA ALA A 265 15.28 -3.19 1.44
C ALA A 265 15.48 -2.17 2.57
N SER A 266 16.34 -2.48 3.53
CA SER A 266 16.76 -1.56 4.60
C SER A 266 17.49 -0.37 3.99
N ASN A 267 18.43 -0.62 3.07
CA ASN A 267 19.13 0.38 2.27
C ASN A 267 19.03 0.07 0.77
N PRO A 268 18.02 0.63 0.07
CA PRO A 268 17.81 0.39 -1.37
C PRO A 268 19.01 0.76 -2.24
N GLN A 269 19.82 1.74 -1.83
CA GLN A 269 20.99 2.14 -2.62
C GLN A 269 22.11 1.11 -2.52
N ALA A 270 22.35 0.57 -1.32
CA ALA A 270 23.33 -0.48 -1.10
C ALA A 270 22.95 -1.77 -1.85
N LEU A 271 21.69 -2.21 -1.71
CA LEU A 271 21.23 -3.44 -2.37
C LEU A 271 21.26 -3.31 -3.91
N LYS A 272 20.90 -2.14 -4.46
CA LYS A 272 20.97 -1.91 -5.92
C LYS A 272 22.40 -1.88 -6.44
N ALA A 273 23.38 -1.48 -5.62
CA ALA A 273 24.80 -1.50 -6.01
C ALA A 273 25.34 -2.93 -6.14
N LEU A 274 24.87 -3.86 -5.30
CA LEU A 274 25.20 -5.29 -5.42
C LEU A 274 24.41 -5.99 -6.54
N ASN A 275 23.18 -5.55 -6.78
CA ASN A 275 22.25 -6.17 -7.74
C ASN A 275 21.83 -5.20 -8.85
N PRO A 276 22.77 -4.74 -9.71
CA PRO A 276 22.49 -3.71 -10.71
C PRO A 276 21.45 -4.18 -11.73
N ASP A 277 21.43 -5.48 -12.04
CA ASP A 277 20.57 -6.10 -13.05
C ASP A 277 19.22 -6.58 -12.49
N MET A 278 18.95 -6.38 -11.19
CA MET A 278 17.66 -6.75 -10.58
C MET A 278 16.50 -6.05 -11.31
N GLU A 279 15.60 -6.87 -11.87
CA GLU A 279 14.43 -6.44 -12.64
C GLU A 279 13.22 -6.08 -11.74
N ALA A 280 13.18 -6.59 -10.52
CA ALA A 280 12.13 -6.31 -9.55
C ALA A 280 12.08 -4.83 -9.17
N SER A 281 10.90 -4.39 -8.75
CA SER A 281 10.73 -3.05 -8.20
C SER A 281 11.37 -2.97 -6.82
N LEU A 282 12.28 -2.03 -6.61
CA LEU A 282 12.99 -1.85 -5.35
C LEU A 282 12.37 -0.71 -4.52
N PHE A 283 12.03 -1.02 -3.27
CA PHE A 283 11.42 -0.14 -2.28
C PHE A 283 12.26 -0.06 -1.02
N GLY A 284 11.95 0.94 -0.19
CA GLY A 284 12.62 1.24 1.08
C GLY A 284 13.11 2.70 1.12
N PRO A 285 13.92 3.07 2.13
CA PRO A 285 14.22 2.27 3.32
C PRO A 285 12.93 1.96 4.10
N TYR A 286 12.86 0.79 4.72
CA TYR A 286 11.85 0.50 5.74
C TYR A 286 12.33 0.98 7.12
N ASP A 287 11.41 1.17 8.06
CA ASP A 287 11.72 1.45 9.46
C ASP A 287 11.84 0.13 10.24
N GLY A 288 12.73 0.07 11.24
CA GLY A 288 13.01 -1.16 12.00
C GLY A 288 14.18 -1.95 11.42
N GLN A 289 14.33 -3.20 11.87
CA GLN A 289 15.40 -4.13 11.48
C GLN A 289 14.86 -5.56 11.63
N LEU A 290 15.27 -6.48 10.75
CA LEU A 290 14.95 -7.90 10.90
C LEU A 290 15.79 -8.51 12.04
N SER A 291 15.20 -9.35 12.86
CA SER A 291 15.94 -10.07 13.92
C SER A 291 16.77 -11.22 13.34
N ASN A 292 18.03 -11.33 13.76
CA ASN A 292 18.91 -12.44 13.39
C ASN A 292 18.44 -13.79 13.98
N GLY A 293 17.74 -13.77 15.12
CA GLY A 293 17.25 -14.98 15.79
C GLY A 293 15.78 -15.33 15.49
N GLY A 294 15.28 -14.96 14.31
CA GLY A 294 13.88 -15.19 13.94
C GLY A 294 12.89 -14.11 14.37
N GLU A 295 11.81 -13.97 13.59
CA GLU A 295 10.72 -13.02 13.87
C GLU A 295 9.43 -13.32 13.08
N LYS A 296 8.35 -12.67 13.49
CA LYS A 296 7.08 -12.64 12.78
C LYS A 296 7.02 -11.46 11.81
N ILE A 297 6.69 -11.73 10.56
CA ILE A 297 6.41 -10.69 9.55
C ILE A 297 4.93 -10.74 9.20
N VAL A 298 4.25 -9.59 9.26
CA VAL A 298 2.83 -9.47 8.92
C VAL A 298 2.65 -8.52 7.75
N LEU A 299 2.02 -9.03 6.68
CA LEU A 299 1.63 -8.27 5.51
C LEU A 299 0.13 -7.98 5.58
N LEU A 300 -0.23 -6.69 5.57
CA LEU A 300 -1.59 -6.19 5.70
C LEU A 300 -2.04 -5.47 4.43
N ASP A 301 -3.31 -5.60 4.05
CA ASP A 301 -3.90 -4.76 3.01
C ASP A 301 -4.20 -3.34 3.50
N GLY A 302 -4.65 -2.46 2.59
CA GLY A 302 -5.02 -1.07 2.92
C GLY A 302 -6.20 -0.91 3.88
N ALA A 303 -6.87 -2.00 4.26
CA ALA A 303 -7.92 -2.02 5.30
C ALA A 303 -7.44 -2.64 6.62
N GLY A 304 -6.17 -3.06 6.71
CA GLY A 304 -5.59 -3.72 7.88
C GLY A 304 -5.94 -5.20 8.02
N ARG A 305 -6.41 -5.86 6.94
CA ARG A 305 -6.62 -7.32 6.93
C ARG A 305 -5.31 -8.01 6.61
N ILE A 306 -5.06 -9.15 7.26
CA ILE A 306 -3.87 -9.97 6.99
C ILE A 306 -3.97 -10.54 5.58
N ILE A 307 -3.01 -10.18 4.73
CA ILE A 307 -2.77 -10.81 3.44
C ILE A 307 -1.95 -12.08 3.65
N GLU A 308 -0.83 -11.95 4.34
CA GLU A 308 0.02 -13.06 4.74
C GLU A 308 0.69 -12.76 6.07
N GLN A 309 1.02 -13.82 6.78
CA GLN A 309 1.85 -13.78 7.96
C GLN A 309 2.79 -14.98 7.91
N ILE A 310 4.06 -14.75 8.22
CA ILE A 310 5.05 -15.80 8.44
C ILE A 310 5.71 -15.59 9.79
N GLN A 311 6.24 -16.66 10.36
CA GLN A 311 7.18 -16.65 11.46
C GLN A 311 8.39 -17.42 10.94
N PHE A 312 9.55 -16.79 10.90
CA PHE A 312 10.81 -17.46 10.63
C PHE A 312 11.65 -17.56 11.90
N ASP A 313 12.63 -18.46 11.86
CA ASP A 313 13.56 -18.76 12.94
C ASP A 313 14.92 -19.17 12.33
N ASP A 314 15.94 -19.27 13.17
CA ASP A 314 17.29 -19.77 12.86
C ASP A 314 17.59 -21.10 13.56
N GLU A 315 16.71 -21.55 14.47
CA GLU A 315 16.82 -22.83 15.18
C GLU A 315 15.72 -23.84 14.76
N ASP A 316 15.57 -24.95 15.50
CA ASP A 316 14.42 -25.87 15.41
C ASP A 316 14.08 -26.45 14.02
N GLY A 317 15.09 -26.60 13.16
CA GLY A 317 14.96 -27.22 11.82
C GLY A 317 14.85 -26.21 10.68
N TRP A 318 14.94 -24.92 10.98
CA TRP A 318 15.17 -23.88 9.98
C TRP A 318 16.59 -24.00 9.38
N PRO A 319 16.81 -23.55 8.13
CA PRO A 319 18.15 -23.47 7.55
C PRO A 319 19.07 -22.59 8.38
N GLU A 320 20.28 -23.06 8.68
CA GLU A 320 21.29 -22.35 9.49
C GLU A 320 22.13 -21.38 8.64
N GLU A 321 22.32 -21.65 7.34
CA GLU A 321 23.16 -20.85 6.46
C GLU A 321 22.71 -19.37 6.28
N PRO A 322 21.40 -19.04 6.36
CA PRO A 322 20.95 -17.65 6.32
C PRO A 322 21.25 -16.82 7.57
N ASP A 323 21.79 -17.43 8.63
CA ASP A 323 22.18 -16.74 9.86
C ASP A 323 23.63 -16.21 9.77
N GLY A 324 23.88 -15.28 8.84
CA GLY A 324 25.16 -14.56 8.76
C GLY A 324 26.24 -15.24 7.91
N GLU A 325 25.99 -16.43 7.35
CA GLU A 325 26.89 -17.06 6.38
C GLU A 325 26.66 -16.58 4.94
N GLY A 326 25.72 -15.63 4.76
CA GLY A 326 25.49 -14.88 3.52
C GLY A 326 24.34 -15.38 2.65
N ALA A 327 23.72 -16.52 2.99
CA ALA A 327 22.50 -16.96 2.32
C ALA A 327 21.27 -16.17 2.80
N SER A 328 20.17 -16.20 2.03
CA SER A 328 18.84 -15.78 2.47
C SER A 328 17.92 -16.98 2.69
N LEU A 329 16.80 -16.77 3.38
CA LEU A 329 15.69 -17.71 3.39
C LEU A 329 14.84 -17.54 2.14
N GLU A 330 14.88 -18.52 1.24
CA GLU A 330 14.04 -18.60 0.05
C GLU A 330 12.86 -19.55 0.29
N ARG A 331 11.64 -19.09 -0.02
CA ARG A 331 10.44 -19.90 0.12
C ARG A 331 10.26 -20.83 -1.08
N ILE A 332 10.14 -22.12 -0.81
CA ILE A 332 9.90 -23.16 -1.82
C ILE A 332 8.47 -23.69 -1.80
N VAL A 333 7.69 -23.42 -0.75
CA VAL A 333 6.27 -23.80 -0.69
C VAL A 333 5.44 -22.64 -0.14
N PHE A 334 4.42 -22.23 -0.90
CA PHE A 334 3.63 -21.03 -0.61
C PHE A 334 2.26 -21.31 0.04
N THR A 335 1.90 -22.59 0.18
CA THR A 335 0.67 -23.04 0.83
C THR A 335 0.82 -23.22 2.34
N GLU A 336 2.06 -23.33 2.82
CA GLU A 336 2.43 -23.57 4.21
C GLU A 336 3.57 -22.61 4.59
N SER A 337 3.88 -22.49 5.88
CA SER A 337 4.88 -21.53 6.39
C SER A 337 5.79 -22.13 7.47
N ASP A 338 5.79 -23.45 7.62
CA ASP A 338 6.73 -24.22 8.43
C ASP A 338 8.14 -24.21 7.83
N GLU A 339 9.12 -24.63 8.62
CA GLU A 339 10.54 -24.68 8.29
C GLU A 339 10.84 -25.42 6.97
N LEU A 340 10.11 -26.50 6.67
CA LEU A 340 10.30 -27.27 5.41
C LEU A 340 9.72 -26.56 4.17
N SER A 341 9.05 -25.43 4.36
CA SER A 341 8.61 -24.56 3.26
C SER A 341 9.70 -23.58 2.82
N TRP A 342 10.85 -23.56 3.49
CA TRP A 342 11.98 -22.67 3.25
C TRP A 342 13.27 -23.45 2.98
N ARG A 343 14.22 -22.79 2.33
CA ARG A 343 15.60 -23.26 2.16
C ARG A 343 16.57 -22.09 2.24
N ALA A 344 17.84 -22.38 2.47
CA ALA A 344 18.91 -21.42 2.21
C ALA A 344 19.05 -21.14 0.70
N SER A 345 19.32 -19.89 0.34
CA SER A 345 19.68 -19.51 -1.03
C SER A 345 20.98 -20.16 -1.46
N VAL A 346 21.10 -20.37 -2.77
CA VAL A 346 22.33 -20.92 -3.36
C VAL A 346 23.40 -19.83 -3.51
N ALA A 347 22.97 -18.62 -3.81
CA ALA A 347 23.83 -17.47 -3.98
C ALA A 347 24.00 -16.74 -2.65
N GLU A 348 25.23 -16.34 -2.37
CA GLU A 348 25.54 -15.34 -1.35
C GLU A 348 24.83 -14.02 -1.72
N GLY A 349 24.16 -13.39 -0.77
CA GLY A 349 23.31 -12.23 -1.02
C GLY A 349 21.88 -12.58 -1.46
N GLY A 350 21.55 -13.87 -1.58
CA GLY A 350 20.22 -14.33 -1.95
C GLY A 350 19.92 -14.25 -3.45
N SER A 351 18.63 -14.24 -3.78
CA SER A 351 18.11 -14.13 -5.14
C SER A 351 17.17 -12.93 -5.34
N PRO A 352 17.48 -11.73 -4.81
CA PRO A 352 16.53 -10.62 -4.78
C PRO A 352 15.99 -10.28 -6.17
N GLY A 353 14.67 -10.30 -6.29
CA GLY A 353 13.94 -10.04 -7.53
C GLY A 353 13.72 -11.27 -8.41
N THR A 354 14.13 -12.46 -7.97
CA THR A 354 13.91 -13.73 -8.65
C THR A 354 13.17 -14.70 -7.75
N VAL A 355 11.89 -14.92 -8.03
CA VAL A 355 11.09 -15.86 -7.25
C VAL A 355 11.42 -17.30 -7.63
N ILE A 356 11.86 -18.08 -6.65
CA ILE A 356 12.02 -19.53 -6.80
C ILE A 356 10.65 -20.19 -6.71
N LEU A 357 10.17 -20.76 -7.82
CA LEU A 357 8.92 -21.49 -7.83
C LEU A 357 9.08 -22.89 -7.23
N PRO A 358 8.03 -23.44 -6.59
CA PRO A 358 8.11 -24.69 -5.85
C PRO A 358 8.68 -25.87 -6.62
N SER A 359 9.55 -26.60 -5.93
CA SER A 359 9.83 -28.02 -6.20
C SER A 359 9.10 -28.88 -5.15
N VAL A 360 9.14 -30.20 -5.30
CA VAL A 360 8.43 -31.14 -4.43
C VAL A 360 8.78 -30.90 -2.95
N LYS A 361 7.76 -30.59 -2.13
CA LYS A 361 7.94 -30.39 -0.68
C LYS A 361 8.40 -31.70 0.00
N PRO A 362 9.46 -31.67 0.82
CA PRO A 362 9.75 -32.75 1.76
C PRO A 362 8.66 -32.88 2.83
N ALA A 363 8.16 -34.09 3.06
CA ALA A 363 7.27 -34.42 4.17
C ALA A 363 8.02 -34.54 5.52
N SER A 364 9.28 -34.99 5.50
CA SER A 364 10.18 -34.89 6.66
C SER A 364 11.63 -35.13 6.25
N ILE A 365 12.55 -34.56 7.01
CA ILE A 365 13.99 -34.83 6.93
C ILE A 365 14.45 -35.28 8.32
N LYS A 366 15.03 -36.47 8.43
CA LYS A 366 15.47 -37.03 9.73
C LYS A 366 16.91 -37.49 9.65
N VAL A 367 17.79 -36.90 10.46
CA VAL A 367 19.13 -37.43 10.65
C VAL A 367 19.03 -38.73 11.44
N LEU A 368 19.31 -39.87 10.80
CA LEU A 368 19.27 -41.18 11.45
C LEU A 368 20.58 -41.48 12.19
N ASN A 369 21.70 -41.01 11.63
CA ASN A 369 23.04 -41.10 12.21
C ASN A 369 23.98 -40.11 11.48
N ALA A 370 25.26 -40.06 11.88
CA ALA A 370 26.27 -39.16 11.33
C ALA A 370 26.49 -39.26 9.80
N SER A 371 26.02 -40.34 9.18
CA SER A 371 26.22 -40.64 7.76
C SER A 371 24.91 -40.92 7.00
N THR A 372 23.75 -40.75 7.63
CA THR A 372 22.48 -41.14 6.99
C THR A 372 21.37 -40.18 7.36
N VAL A 373 20.70 -39.65 6.34
CA VAL A 373 19.51 -38.82 6.46
C VAL A 373 18.34 -39.50 5.79
N ARG A 374 17.21 -39.63 6.46
CA ARG A 374 15.96 -40.08 5.87
C ARG A 374 15.19 -38.89 5.33
N LEU A 375 15.10 -38.80 4.01
CA LEU A 375 14.21 -37.86 3.32
C LEU A 375 12.87 -38.55 3.09
N SER A 376 11.77 -37.88 3.40
CA SER A 376 10.42 -38.33 3.02
C SER A 376 9.70 -37.25 2.23
N PHE A 377 8.88 -37.63 1.27
CA PHE A 377 8.06 -36.72 0.46
C PHE A 377 6.80 -37.42 -0.04
N ASP A 378 5.76 -36.65 -0.34
CA ASP A 378 4.51 -37.19 -0.88
C ASP A 378 4.58 -37.30 -2.40
N ALA A 379 4.75 -38.53 -2.89
CA ALA A 379 4.81 -38.82 -4.31
C ALA A 379 3.39 -38.81 -4.92
N GLN A 380 3.17 -37.94 -5.91
CA GLN A 380 1.88 -37.78 -6.57
C GLN A 380 1.63 -38.89 -7.62
N PRO A 381 0.41 -39.48 -7.68
CA PRO A 381 0.05 -40.47 -8.69
C PRO A 381 0.17 -39.95 -10.11
N GLY A 382 0.73 -40.76 -11.00
CA GLY A 382 0.88 -40.45 -12.42
C GLY A 382 1.93 -39.37 -12.73
N VAL A 383 2.75 -38.99 -11.76
CA VAL A 383 3.87 -38.06 -11.93
C VAL A 383 5.16 -38.83 -11.68
N LEU A 384 6.11 -38.76 -12.62
CA LEU A 384 7.42 -39.36 -12.42
C LEU A 384 8.22 -38.47 -11.47
N HIS A 385 8.65 -39.02 -10.34
CA HIS A 385 9.55 -38.34 -9.42
C HIS A 385 10.96 -38.92 -9.53
N GLU A 386 11.97 -38.08 -9.57
CA GLU A 386 13.36 -38.48 -9.55
C GLU A 386 14.06 -37.82 -8.36
N LEU A 387 14.74 -38.63 -7.54
CA LEU A 387 15.71 -38.10 -6.59
C LEU A 387 17.03 -38.01 -7.32
N VAL A 388 17.54 -36.81 -7.41
CA VAL A 388 18.81 -36.51 -8.05
C VAL A 388 19.77 -35.92 -7.02
N SER A 389 21.07 -36.10 -7.26
CA SER A 389 22.13 -35.61 -6.37
C SER A 389 23.24 -34.90 -7.13
N ALA A 390 23.91 -33.98 -6.45
CA ALA A 390 25.09 -33.30 -6.94
C ALA A 390 26.09 -33.02 -5.82
N ASP A 391 27.34 -32.85 -6.19
CA ASP A 391 28.41 -32.34 -5.31
C ASP A 391 28.30 -30.84 -5.08
N ASP A 392 27.69 -30.13 -6.04
CA ASP A 392 27.53 -28.69 -6.10
C ASP A 392 26.07 -28.37 -6.49
N LEU A 393 25.41 -27.49 -5.73
CA LEU A 393 24.04 -27.07 -5.96
C LEU A 393 23.86 -26.39 -7.33
N ASN A 394 24.93 -25.80 -7.86
CA ASN A 394 24.97 -25.16 -9.18
C ASN A 394 25.40 -26.10 -10.32
N ALA A 395 25.57 -27.40 -10.04
CA ALA A 395 25.99 -28.35 -11.07
C ALA A 395 25.00 -28.35 -12.24
N PRO A 396 25.48 -28.27 -13.51
CA PRO A 396 24.63 -28.25 -14.68
C PRO A 396 23.88 -29.58 -14.88
N ASP A 397 24.49 -30.68 -14.41
CA ASP A 397 23.94 -32.03 -14.49
C ASP A 397 23.87 -32.63 -13.09
N TRP A 398 22.67 -33.05 -12.69
CA TRP A 398 22.44 -33.78 -11.45
C TRP A 398 22.31 -35.26 -11.74
N LYS A 399 22.96 -36.09 -10.92
CA LYS A 399 22.91 -37.54 -11.09
C LYS A 399 21.64 -38.10 -10.46
N VAL A 400 20.80 -38.72 -11.28
CA VAL A 400 19.64 -39.49 -10.81
C VAL A 400 20.11 -40.65 -9.93
N LEU A 401 19.62 -40.68 -8.71
CA LEU A 401 19.84 -41.77 -7.75
C LEU A 401 18.67 -42.75 -7.77
N PHE A 402 17.44 -42.24 -7.80
CA PHE A 402 16.21 -43.04 -7.74
C PHE A 402 15.11 -42.44 -8.61
N HIS A 403 14.19 -43.29 -9.07
CA HIS A 403 12.99 -42.92 -9.81
C HIS A 403 11.75 -43.56 -9.18
N TRP A 404 10.64 -42.84 -9.16
CA TRP A 404 9.35 -43.30 -8.65
C TRP A 404 8.24 -42.92 -9.60
N ASP A 405 7.46 -43.91 -10.02
CA ASP A 405 6.27 -43.74 -10.85
C ASP A 405 5.06 -44.29 -10.06
N PRO A 406 4.40 -43.47 -9.22
CA PRO A 406 3.31 -43.92 -8.37
C PRO A 406 2.04 -44.09 -9.23
N ILE A 407 1.50 -45.30 -9.34
CA ILE A 407 0.36 -45.58 -10.26
C ILE A 407 -1.01 -45.39 -9.58
N ASP A 408 -1.11 -45.65 -8.28
CA ASP A 408 -2.40 -45.88 -7.64
C ASP A 408 -2.90 -44.71 -6.76
N ALA A 409 -2.11 -44.25 -5.77
CA ALA A 409 -2.50 -43.20 -4.82
C ALA A 409 -1.27 -42.48 -4.23
N ALA A 410 -1.48 -41.25 -3.74
CA ALA A 410 -0.40 -40.47 -3.15
C ALA A 410 0.17 -41.26 -1.96
N MET A 411 1.49 -41.42 -1.96
CA MET A 411 2.17 -42.19 -0.93
C MET A 411 3.41 -41.43 -0.47
N THR A 412 3.59 -41.37 0.84
CA THR A 412 4.83 -40.86 1.41
C THR A 412 5.94 -41.84 1.09
N GLN A 413 6.87 -41.42 0.24
CA GLN A 413 8.11 -42.15 -0.01
C GLN A 413 9.12 -41.73 1.04
N SER A 414 9.85 -42.70 1.60
CA SER A 414 10.96 -42.44 2.50
C SER A 414 12.21 -43.11 1.95
N ILE A 415 13.31 -42.38 1.94
CA ILE A 415 14.59 -42.86 1.45
C ILE A 415 15.71 -42.49 2.41
N ASP A 416 16.56 -43.48 2.70
CA ASP A 416 17.78 -43.28 3.49
C ASP A 416 18.91 -42.87 2.54
N LEU A 417 19.33 -41.62 2.66
CA LEU A 417 20.42 -41.02 1.90
C LEU A 417 21.72 -41.21 2.70
N GLU A 418 22.66 -41.95 2.13
CA GLU A 418 24.01 -41.99 2.67
C GLU A 418 24.72 -40.66 2.37
N THR A 419 25.17 -39.96 3.41
CA THR A 419 25.89 -38.68 3.31
C THR A 419 27.41 -38.88 3.22
N GLN A 420 27.89 -40.13 3.19
CA GLN A 420 29.29 -40.45 2.94
C GLN A 420 29.55 -40.63 1.44
N GLY A 421 30.29 -39.69 0.84
CA GLY A 421 30.67 -39.72 -0.58
C GLY A 421 30.59 -38.33 -1.24
N ASN A 422 30.67 -38.32 -2.57
CA ASN A 422 30.51 -37.14 -3.43
C ASN A 422 29.01 -36.84 -3.70
N HIS A 423 28.20 -36.76 -2.66
CA HIS A 423 26.78 -36.45 -2.75
C HIS A 423 26.41 -35.51 -1.60
N ARG A 424 26.52 -34.20 -1.85
CA ARG A 424 26.25 -33.16 -0.85
C ARG A 424 24.82 -32.64 -0.92
N TYR A 425 24.30 -32.47 -2.13
CA TYR A 425 23.00 -31.88 -2.36
C TYR A 425 22.06 -32.90 -2.99
N PHE A 426 20.79 -32.83 -2.60
CA PHE A 426 19.73 -33.71 -3.06
C PHE A 426 18.51 -32.86 -3.44
N ARG A 427 17.84 -33.19 -4.54
CA ARG A 427 16.55 -32.60 -4.90
C ARG A 427 15.62 -33.65 -5.47
N ILE A 428 14.32 -33.45 -5.29
CA ILE A 428 13.30 -34.25 -5.94
C ILE A 428 12.75 -33.45 -7.11
N GLU A 429 12.86 -34.02 -8.30
CA GLU A 429 12.27 -33.49 -9.53
C GLU A 429 10.97 -34.23 -9.82
N SER A 430 9.94 -33.50 -10.23
CA SER A 430 8.74 -34.08 -10.84
C SER A 430 8.77 -33.81 -12.35
N LYS A 431 8.50 -34.85 -13.15
CA LYS A 431 8.50 -34.80 -14.62
C LYS A 431 7.14 -35.19 -15.19
#